data_AF-A0AAP2ZPA6-F1
#
_entry.id   AF-A0AAP2ZPA6-F1
#
_cell.length_a   1.000
_cell.length_b   1.000
_cell.length_c   1.000
_cell.angle_alpha   90.00
_cell.angle_beta   90.00
_cell.angle_gamma   90.00
#
_symmetry.space_group_name_H-M   'P 1'
#
loop_
_entity.id
_entity.type
_entity.pdbx_description
1 polymer ?
#
loop_
_entity_poly.entity_id
_entity_poly.type
_entity_poly.pdbx_seq_one_letter_code
_entity_poly.pdbx_strand_id
1 'polypeptide(L)'
;MLKRLMHDHKHIAVLLNVLKNKQMKLSEGESINFSVVRDIVEYMQGYAERCHHPIEDIIYAYYLAHKTNDTIDKLSAEHESVIQSSATLMATLNLILSDIVVAREKLIVDFAEYVALQERHMQMEEREIFPLLAKSLTEQDWQVIELECQKSLIDDPLFLDREQKEFEDLRVYLTASD
;
A
#
# COMPACT_ATOMS: atom_id res chain seq x y z
N MET A 1 -9.39 15.17 4.40
CA MET A 1 -8.89 13.97 3.68
C MET A 1 -7.38 13.84 3.46
N LEU A 2 -6.71 14.70 2.67
CA LEU A 2 -5.29 14.46 2.25
C LEU A 2 -4.28 14.21 3.37
N LYS A 3 -4.47 14.82 4.54
CA LYS A 3 -3.64 14.56 5.73
C LYS A 3 -3.70 13.11 6.21
N ARG A 4 -4.85 12.45 6.04
CA ARG A 4 -5.05 11.03 6.38
C ARG A 4 -4.28 10.15 5.40
N LEU A 5 -4.43 10.36 4.10
CA LEU A 5 -3.70 9.61 3.07
C LEU A 5 -2.17 9.72 3.27
N MET A 6 -1.68 10.95 3.53
CA MET A 6 -0.27 11.17 3.86
C MET A 6 0.16 10.49 5.17
N HIS A 7 -0.75 10.26 6.11
CA HIS A 7 -0.47 9.51 7.32
C HIS A 7 -0.39 8.01 7.04
N ASP A 8 -1.34 7.47 6.26
CA ASP A 8 -1.34 6.09 5.79
C ASP A 8 -0.05 5.79 5.02
N HIS A 9 0.39 6.69 4.14
CA HIS A 9 1.66 6.58 3.42
C HIS A 9 2.88 6.46 4.34
N LYS A 10 2.90 7.14 5.49
CA LYS A 10 4.02 6.98 6.44
C LYS A 10 4.07 5.58 7.02
N HIS A 11 2.91 5.00 7.34
CA HIS A 11 2.81 3.64 7.84
C HIS A 11 3.19 2.62 6.76
N ILE A 12 2.68 2.79 5.54
CA ILE A 12 3.05 1.97 4.38
C ILE A 12 4.56 2.06 4.12
N ALA A 13 5.16 3.25 4.21
CA ALA A 13 6.60 3.45 4.00
C ALA A 13 7.46 2.69 5.02
N VAL A 14 7.03 2.59 6.29
CA VAL A 14 7.72 1.77 7.30
C VAL A 14 7.79 0.31 6.84
N LEU A 15 6.65 -0.23 6.37
CA LEU A 15 6.57 -1.61 5.91
C LEU A 15 7.34 -1.85 4.61
N LEU A 16 7.26 -0.93 3.66
CA LEU A 16 8.04 -0.99 2.42
C LEU A 16 9.54 -0.98 2.69
N ASN A 17 10.01 -0.23 3.70
CA ASN A 17 11.42 -0.25 4.07
C ASN A 17 11.86 -1.62 4.61
N VAL A 18 11.01 -2.29 5.41
CA VAL A 18 11.26 -3.67 5.85
C VAL A 18 11.32 -4.61 4.65
N LEU A 19 10.34 -4.53 3.76
CA LEU A 19 10.28 -5.34 2.54
C LEU A 19 11.51 -5.15 1.65
N LYS A 20 11.94 -3.91 1.44
CA LYS A 20 13.14 -3.58 0.66
C LYS A 20 14.40 -4.21 1.25
N ASN A 21 14.55 -4.19 2.58
CA ASN A 21 15.66 -4.88 3.23
C ASN A 21 15.60 -6.40 3.02
N LYS A 22 14.41 -7.01 3.16
CA LYS A 22 14.25 -8.45 2.91
C LYS A 22 14.50 -8.81 1.45
N GLN A 23 14.01 -8.00 0.51
CA GLN A 23 14.22 -8.19 -0.92
C GLN A 23 15.72 -8.14 -1.25
N MET A 24 16.46 -7.17 -0.70
CA MET A 24 17.91 -7.07 -0.88
C MET A 24 18.63 -8.32 -0.36
N LYS A 25 18.40 -8.70 0.90
CA LYS A 25 18.98 -9.92 1.50
C LYS A 25 18.68 -11.17 0.69
N LEU A 26 17.42 -11.32 0.27
CA LEU A 26 16.99 -12.43 -0.57
C LEU A 26 17.75 -12.44 -1.90
N SER A 27 18.02 -11.27 -2.51
CA SER A 27 18.78 -11.19 -3.75
C SER A 27 20.26 -11.59 -3.58
N GLU A 28 20.83 -11.32 -2.41
CA GLU A 28 22.24 -11.62 -2.07
C GLU A 28 22.49 -13.09 -1.67
N GLY A 29 21.44 -13.89 -1.50
CA GLY A 29 21.56 -15.30 -1.10
C GLY A 29 21.29 -15.56 0.37
N GLU A 30 20.94 -14.52 1.12
CA GLU A 30 20.62 -14.66 2.54
C GLU A 30 19.21 -15.22 2.75
N SER A 31 19.06 -15.97 3.84
CA SER A 31 17.76 -16.40 4.33
C SER A 31 16.97 -15.22 4.87
N ILE A 32 15.67 -15.17 4.57
CA ILE A 32 14.74 -14.17 5.11
C ILE A 32 13.58 -14.87 5.84
N ASN A 33 12.94 -14.14 6.75
CA ASN A 33 11.72 -14.61 7.39
C ASN A 33 10.53 -14.34 6.47
N PHE A 34 10.05 -15.38 5.78
CA PHE A 34 8.92 -15.30 4.85
C PHE A 34 7.58 -15.00 5.53
N SER A 35 7.41 -15.36 6.80
CA SER A 35 6.18 -15.02 7.56
C SER A 35 6.04 -13.52 7.72
N VAL A 36 7.13 -12.81 8.04
CA VAL A 36 7.11 -11.33 8.13
C VAL A 36 6.78 -10.70 6.78
N VAL A 37 7.33 -11.23 5.67
CA VAL A 37 7.02 -10.73 4.33
C VAL A 37 5.54 -10.94 4.01
N ARG A 38 5.00 -12.14 4.29
CA ARG A 38 3.58 -12.44 4.09
C ARG A 38 2.70 -11.50 4.91
N ASP A 39 2.98 -11.31 6.20
CA ASP A 39 2.15 -10.47 7.08
C ASP A 39 2.10 -9.03 6.60
N ILE A 40 3.21 -8.51 6.10
CA ILE A 40 3.24 -7.18 5.50
C ILE A 40 2.39 -7.14 4.22
N VAL A 41 2.54 -8.11 3.31
CA VAL A 41 1.75 -8.12 2.06
C VAL A 41 0.25 -8.31 2.38
N GLU A 42 -0.09 -9.09 3.40
CA GLU A 42 -1.47 -9.24 3.89
C GLU A 42 -2.03 -7.93 4.44
N TYR A 43 -1.24 -7.20 5.23
CA TYR A 43 -1.60 -5.85 5.66
C TYR A 43 -1.82 -4.91 4.47
N MET A 44 -0.95 -4.95 3.46
CA MET A 44 -1.10 -4.11 2.26
C MET A 44 -2.40 -4.44 1.52
N GLN A 45 -2.75 -5.72 1.39
CA GLN A 45 -4.02 -6.17 0.78
C GLN A 45 -5.25 -5.82 1.62
N GLY A 46 -5.12 -5.85 2.95
CA GLY A 46 -6.22 -5.60 3.89
C GLY A 46 -6.51 -4.12 4.09
N TYR A 47 -5.48 -3.29 4.24
CA TYR A 47 -5.62 -1.88 4.57
C TYR A 47 -5.34 -0.98 3.36
N ALA A 48 -4.17 -1.10 2.70
CA ALA A 48 -3.82 -0.21 1.61
C ALA A 48 -4.81 -0.37 0.42
N GLU A 49 -5.02 -1.61 -0.02
CA GLU A 49 -5.86 -1.89 -1.20
C GLU A 49 -7.37 -1.77 -0.96
N ARG A 50 -7.86 -1.98 0.27
CA ARG A 50 -9.30 -2.01 0.57
C ARG A 50 -9.82 -0.83 1.37
N CYS A 51 -8.93 -0.01 1.93
CA CYS A 51 -9.31 1.17 2.71
C CYS A 51 -8.68 2.44 2.13
N HIS A 52 -7.37 2.43 1.90
CA HIS A 52 -6.64 3.61 1.43
C HIS A 52 -6.91 3.92 -0.07
N HIS A 53 -6.61 3.01 -1.00
CA HIS A 53 -6.86 3.24 -2.43
C HIS A 53 -8.33 3.52 -2.76
N PRO A 54 -9.35 2.89 -2.13
CA PRO A 54 -10.74 3.26 -2.39
C PRO A 54 -11.10 4.70 -2.01
N ILE A 55 -10.42 5.29 -1.03
CA ILE A 55 -10.59 6.71 -0.71
C ILE A 55 -9.99 7.57 -1.83
N GLU A 56 -8.81 7.21 -2.34
CA GLU A 56 -8.16 7.88 -3.46
C GLU A 56 -9.00 7.80 -4.73
N ASP A 57 -9.53 6.62 -5.07
CA ASP A 57 -10.41 6.43 -6.21
C ASP A 57 -11.64 7.35 -6.15
N ILE A 58 -12.26 7.53 -4.98
CA ILE A 58 -13.38 8.46 -4.79
C ILE A 58 -12.93 9.90 -5.06
N ILE A 59 -11.80 10.32 -4.49
CA ILE A 59 -11.27 11.68 -4.67
C ILE A 59 -10.92 11.95 -6.14
N TYR A 60 -10.28 10.99 -6.80
CA TYR A 60 -9.85 11.04 -8.18
C TYR A 60 -11.06 11.07 -9.13
N ALA A 61 -12.06 10.23 -8.90
CA ALA A 61 -13.31 10.23 -9.67
C ALA A 61 -14.06 11.56 -9.52
N TYR A 62 -14.17 12.09 -8.29
CA TYR A 62 -14.78 13.41 -8.06
C TYR A 62 -14.03 14.51 -8.82
N TYR A 63 -12.70 14.53 -8.73
CA TYR A 63 -11.89 15.52 -9.43
C TYR A 63 -12.09 15.45 -10.94
N LEU A 64 -12.01 14.25 -11.54
CA LEU A 64 -12.17 14.07 -12.99
C LEU A 64 -13.56 14.49 -13.49
N ALA A 65 -14.60 14.24 -12.70
CA ALA A 65 -15.96 14.63 -13.07
C ALA A 65 -16.18 16.16 -13.05
N HIS A 66 -15.39 16.90 -12.27
CA HIS A 66 -15.64 18.33 -12.01
C HIS A 66 -14.52 19.26 -12.49
N LYS A 67 -13.35 18.74 -12.87
CA LYS A 67 -12.18 19.51 -13.29
C LYS A 67 -11.63 18.96 -14.61
N THR A 68 -11.23 19.86 -15.50
CA THR A 68 -10.66 19.51 -16.82
C THR A 68 -9.16 19.25 -16.68
N ASN A 69 -8.72 18.02 -16.42
CA ASN A 69 -7.30 17.66 -16.52
C ASN A 69 -7.06 16.16 -16.74
N ASP A 70 -6.20 15.82 -17.69
CA ASP A 70 -5.95 14.45 -18.17
C ASP A 70 -4.99 13.62 -17.29
N THR A 71 -4.40 14.20 -16.24
CA THR A 71 -3.34 13.55 -15.44
C THR A 71 -3.86 12.37 -14.59
N ILE A 72 -5.12 12.40 -14.16
CA ILE A 72 -5.65 11.45 -13.17
C ILE A 72 -6.07 10.11 -13.78
N ASP A 73 -6.36 10.06 -15.08
CA ASP A 73 -6.80 8.83 -15.77
C ASP A 73 -5.75 7.69 -15.71
N LYS A 74 -4.48 8.02 -15.44
CA LYS A 74 -3.38 7.06 -15.27
C LYS A 74 -3.35 6.41 -13.87
N LEU A 75 -3.92 7.04 -12.84
CA LEU A 75 -3.80 6.59 -11.46
C LEU A 75 -4.59 5.31 -11.18
N SER A 76 -5.82 5.22 -11.71
CA SER A 76 -6.65 4.02 -11.53
C SER A 76 -6.01 2.77 -12.13
N ALA A 77 -5.25 2.90 -13.22
CA ALA A 77 -4.49 1.80 -13.81
C ALA A 77 -3.27 1.39 -12.95
N GLU A 78 -2.68 2.32 -12.19
CA GLU A 78 -1.60 2.01 -11.23
C GLU A 78 -2.15 1.22 -10.03
N HIS A 79 -3.34 1.54 -9.52
CA HIS A 79 -3.99 0.76 -8.46
C HIS A 79 -4.22 -0.70 -8.87
N GLU A 80 -4.73 -0.95 -10.08
CA GLU A 80 -4.90 -2.30 -10.60
C GLU A 80 -3.56 -3.06 -10.71
N SER A 81 -2.51 -2.36 -11.16
CA SER A 81 -1.16 -2.92 -11.28
C SER A 81 -0.58 -3.30 -9.92
N VAL A 82 -0.78 -2.45 -8.91
CA VAL A 82 -0.38 -2.71 -7.52
C VAL A 82 -1.09 -3.93 -6.95
N ILE A 83 -2.42 -4.01 -7.12
CA ILE A 83 -3.24 -5.15 -6.66
C ILE A 83 -2.76 -6.46 -7.32
N GLN A 84 -2.52 -6.44 -8.63
CA GLN A 84 -2.08 -7.64 -9.35
C GLN A 84 -0.69 -8.10 -8.91
N SER A 85 0.24 -7.17 -8.69
CA SER A 85 1.58 -7.48 -8.17
C SER A 85 1.52 -8.06 -6.75
N SER A 86 0.69 -7.44 -5.89
CA SER A 86 0.41 -7.90 -4.53
C SER A 86 -0.12 -9.33 -4.49
N ALA A 87 -1.13 -9.64 -5.30
CA ALA A 87 -1.71 -10.97 -5.40
C ALA A 87 -0.71 -12.02 -5.88
N THR A 88 0.15 -11.64 -6.84
CA THR A 88 1.20 -12.52 -7.39
C THR A 88 2.25 -12.86 -6.33
N LEU A 89 2.72 -11.87 -5.59
CA LEU A 89 3.69 -12.06 -4.51
C LEU A 89 3.08 -12.89 -3.37
N MET A 90 1.85 -12.57 -2.94
CA MET A 90 1.13 -13.31 -1.91
C MET A 90 0.97 -14.79 -2.27
N ALA A 91 0.58 -15.10 -3.52
CA ALA A 91 0.45 -16.48 -3.98
C ALA A 91 1.78 -17.24 -3.86
N THR A 92 2.90 -16.61 -4.25
CA THR A 92 4.24 -17.20 -4.14
C THR A 92 4.64 -17.44 -2.68
N LEU A 93 4.37 -16.48 -1.79
CA LEU A 93 4.66 -16.60 -0.36
C LEU A 93 3.87 -17.75 0.28
N ASN A 94 2.60 -17.91 -0.09
CA ASN A 94 1.76 -19.00 0.42
C ASN A 94 2.27 -20.38 -0.01
N LEU A 95 2.81 -20.52 -1.22
CA LEU A 95 3.46 -21.75 -1.66
C LEU A 95 4.70 -22.06 -0.81
N ILE A 96 5.56 -21.07 -0.58
CA ILE A 96 6.79 -21.22 0.24
C ILE A 96 6.43 -21.65 1.66
N LEU A 97 5.47 -20.98 2.28
CA LEU A 97 5.02 -21.27 3.66
C LEU A 97 4.27 -22.59 3.79
N SER A 98 3.88 -23.20 2.66
CA SER A 98 3.30 -24.55 2.59
C SER A 98 4.33 -25.61 2.18
N ASP A 99 5.64 -25.30 2.30
CA ASP A 99 6.77 -26.17 1.93
C ASP A 99 6.80 -26.58 0.45
N ILE A 100 6.16 -25.80 -0.43
CA ILE A 100 6.22 -26.01 -1.89
C ILE A 100 7.44 -25.30 -2.45
N VAL A 101 8.24 -26.04 -3.23
CA VAL A 101 9.45 -25.51 -3.88
C VAL A 101 9.07 -24.52 -4.99
N VAL A 102 9.66 -23.32 -4.93
CA VAL A 102 9.50 -22.27 -5.94
C VAL A 102 10.85 -21.79 -6.42
N ALA A 103 10.91 -21.34 -7.67
CA ALA A 103 12.14 -20.80 -8.26
C ALA A 103 12.52 -19.48 -7.56
N ARG A 104 13.69 -19.46 -6.92
CA ARG A 104 14.18 -18.30 -6.17
C ARG A 104 14.30 -17.05 -7.05
N GLU A 105 14.72 -17.23 -8.30
CA GLU A 105 14.88 -16.14 -9.27
C GLU A 105 13.54 -15.47 -9.57
N LYS A 106 12.44 -16.23 -9.69
CA LYS A 106 11.10 -15.69 -9.92
C LYS A 106 10.64 -14.86 -8.73
N LEU A 107 10.82 -15.38 -7.52
CA LEU A 107 10.49 -14.66 -6.29
C LEU A 107 11.28 -13.36 -6.16
N ILE A 108 12.58 -13.36 -6.46
CA ILE A 108 13.41 -12.14 -6.39
C ILE A 108 12.88 -11.07 -7.34
N VAL A 109 12.50 -11.45 -8.57
CA VAL A 109 11.94 -10.54 -9.56
C VAL A 109 10.59 -9.99 -9.10
N ASP A 110 9.65 -10.86 -8.72
CA ASP A 110 8.31 -10.44 -8.29
C ASP A 110 8.35 -9.55 -7.06
N PHE A 111 9.23 -9.87 -6.11
CA PHE A 111 9.38 -9.10 -4.89
C PHE A 111 9.98 -7.72 -5.18
N ALA A 112 11.00 -7.64 -6.06
CA ALA A 112 11.57 -6.37 -6.47
C ALA A 112 10.54 -5.50 -7.23
N GLU A 113 9.76 -6.11 -8.12
CA GLU A 113 8.71 -5.43 -8.88
C GLU A 113 7.61 -4.88 -7.96
N TYR A 114 7.15 -5.68 -7.00
CA TYR A 114 6.16 -5.27 -6.00
C TYR A 114 6.61 -4.04 -5.20
N VAL A 115 7.82 -4.09 -4.63
CA VAL A 115 8.36 -2.96 -3.85
C VAL A 115 8.51 -1.71 -4.72
N ALA A 116 9.04 -1.87 -5.95
CA ALA A 116 9.24 -0.74 -6.85
C ALA A 116 7.92 -0.12 -7.35
N LEU A 117 6.88 -0.92 -7.57
CA LEU A 117 5.54 -0.44 -7.93
C LEU A 117 4.94 0.40 -6.80
N GLN A 118 4.94 -0.11 -5.58
CA GLN A 118 4.43 0.61 -4.41
C GLN A 118 5.18 1.93 -4.16
N GLU A 119 6.52 1.90 -4.18
CA GLU A 119 7.34 3.11 -3.98
C GLU A 119 7.07 4.17 -5.06
N ARG A 120 6.94 3.76 -6.32
CA ARG A 120 6.69 4.70 -7.43
C ARG A 120 5.29 5.29 -7.35
N HIS A 121 4.30 4.46 -7.04
CA HIS A 121 2.91 4.86 -6.89
C HIS A 121 2.77 5.96 -5.83
N MET A 122 3.23 5.70 -4.60
CA MET A 122 3.19 6.69 -3.51
C MET A 122 3.97 7.97 -3.86
N GLN A 123 5.13 7.85 -4.49
CA GLN A 123 5.94 9.03 -4.87
C GLN A 123 5.23 9.92 -5.88
N MET A 124 4.55 9.33 -6.87
CA MET A 124 3.77 10.08 -7.85
C MET A 124 2.62 10.82 -7.17
N GLU A 125 1.90 10.15 -6.28
CA GLU A 125 0.77 10.75 -5.57
C GLU A 125 1.20 11.92 -4.70
N GLU A 126 2.22 11.72 -3.87
CA GLU A 126 2.70 12.75 -2.95
C GLU A 126 3.28 13.97 -3.66
N ARG A 127 3.97 13.77 -4.79
CA ARG A 127 4.68 14.84 -5.50
C ARG A 127 3.82 15.59 -6.50
N GLU A 128 2.85 14.91 -7.11
CA GLU A 128 2.10 15.46 -8.23
C GLU A 128 0.61 15.58 -7.90
N ILE A 129 0.00 14.50 -7.40
CA ILE A 129 -1.46 14.39 -7.30
C ILE A 129 -2.01 15.11 -6.07
N PHE A 130 -1.51 14.82 -4.87
CA PHE A 130 -2.00 15.48 -3.66
C PHE A 130 -1.81 17.00 -3.70
N PRO A 131 -0.68 17.55 -4.19
CA PRO A 131 -0.55 19.00 -4.39
C PRO A 131 -1.56 19.57 -5.39
N LEU A 132 -1.81 18.86 -6.50
CA LEU A 132 -2.79 19.26 -7.51
C LEU A 132 -4.20 19.32 -6.91
N LEU A 133 -4.61 18.28 -6.17
CA LEU A 133 -5.90 18.21 -5.49
C LEU A 133 -6.06 19.33 -4.45
N ALA A 134 -5.04 19.53 -3.61
CA ALA A 134 -5.04 20.57 -2.60
C ALA A 134 -5.21 21.98 -3.17
N LYS A 135 -4.65 22.23 -4.38
CA LYS A 135 -4.76 23.52 -5.06
C LYS A 135 -6.10 23.72 -5.78
N SER A 136 -6.73 22.64 -6.22
CA SER A 136 -7.84 22.69 -7.19
C SER A 136 -9.21 22.46 -6.58
N LEU A 137 -9.27 21.74 -5.46
CA LEU A 137 -10.51 21.43 -4.75
C LEU A 137 -10.79 22.48 -3.67
N THR A 138 -12.03 22.96 -3.64
CA THR A 138 -12.54 23.90 -2.66
C THR A 138 -12.97 23.19 -1.37
N GLU A 139 -13.23 23.94 -0.31
CA GLU A 139 -13.75 23.38 0.94
C GLU A 139 -15.09 22.65 0.73
N GLN A 140 -15.96 23.19 -0.14
CA GLN A 140 -17.23 22.55 -0.48
C GLN A 140 -17.03 21.23 -1.22
N ASP A 141 -16.05 21.17 -2.13
CA ASP A 141 -15.69 19.92 -2.81
C ASP A 141 -15.26 18.85 -1.78
N TRP A 142 -14.41 19.24 -0.83
CA TRP A 142 -13.94 18.34 0.24
C TRP A 142 -15.07 17.83 1.13
N GLN A 143 -16.07 18.65 1.44
CA GLN A 143 -17.23 18.21 2.22
C GLN A 143 -18.04 17.13 1.50
N VAL A 144 -18.21 17.24 0.17
CA VAL A 144 -18.90 16.23 -0.64
C VAL A 144 -18.10 14.93 -0.67
N ILE A 145 -16.80 15.02 -0.97
CA ILE A 145 -15.89 13.88 -0.98
C ILE A 145 -15.88 13.17 0.38
N GLU A 146 -15.80 13.91 1.48
CA GLU A 146 -15.77 13.35 2.83
C GLU A 146 -17.04 12.56 3.16
N LEU A 147 -18.21 13.02 2.67
CA LEU A 147 -19.47 12.30 2.81
C LEU A 147 -19.46 10.99 2.01
N GLU A 148 -18.90 10.99 0.80
CA GLU A 148 -18.80 9.78 -0.04
C GLU A 148 -17.83 8.76 0.55
N CYS A 149 -16.72 9.21 1.14
CA CYS A 149 -15.70 8.35 1.72
C CYS A 149 -16.11 7.71 3.06
N GLN A 150 -17.20 8.12 3.72
CA GLN A 150 -17.55 7.65 5.07
C GLN A 150 -17.55 6.12 5.24
N LYS A 151 -17.96 5.39 4.20
CA LYS A 151 -18.02 3.92 4.23
C LYS A 151 -16.66 3.24 4.11
N SER A 152 -15.65 3.97 3.62
CA SER A 152 -14.27 3.50 3.41
C SER A 152 -13.33 3.97 4.53
N LEU A 153 -13.82 4.77 5.48
CA LEU A 153 -13.05 5.21 6.65
C LEU A 153 -12.99 4.09 7.69
N ILE A 154 -11.95 3.26 7.57
CA ILE A 154 -11.60 2.22 8.55
C ILE A 154 -10.28 2.64 9.23
N ASP A 155 -10.12 2.34 10.50
CA ASP A 155 -8.87 2.60 11.22
C ASP A 155 -7.78 1.60 10.82
N ASP A 156 -6.53 2.08 10.81
CA ASP A 156 -5.34 1.26 10.53
C ASP A 156 -5.17 0.14 11.58
N PRO A 157 -5.28 -1.14 11.20
CA PRO A 157 -5.31 -2.25 12.15
C PRO A 157 -3.94 -2.58 12.76
N LEU A 158 -2.84 -2.09 12.15
CA LEU A 158 -1.48 -2.39 12.62
C LEU A 158 -0.95 -1.28 13.52
N PHE A 159 -1.12 -0.02 13.11
CA PHE A 159 -0.53 1.14 13.77
C PHE A 159 -1.49 1.87 14.73
N LEU A 160 -2.80 1.63 14.65
CA LEU A 160 -3.78 2.16 15.62
C LEU A 160 -4.28 1.06 16.56
N ASP A 161 -4.25 1.38 17.86
CA ASP A 161 -4.79 0.60 18.98
C ASP A 161 -4.10 -0.73 19.34
N ARG A 162 -3.87 -0.95 20.65
CA ARG A 162 -3.17 -2.14 21.18
C ARG A 162 -4.08 -3.33 21.46
N GLU A 163 -5.39 -3.14 21.33
CA GLU A 163 -6.39 -4.18 21.63
C GLU A 163 -6.74 -5.05 20.40
N GLN A 164 -6.33 -4.65 19.19
CA GLN A 164 -6.52 -5.44 17.98
C GLN A 164 -5.47 -6.56 17.89
N LYS A 165 -5.94 -7.81 17.85
CA LYS A 165 -5.09 -9.01 17.75
C LYS A 165 -4.54 -9.25 16.35
N GLU A 166 -5.13 -8.62 15.33
CA GLU A 166 -4.62 -8.70 13.96
C GLU A 166 -3.21 -8.12 13.89
N PHE A 167 -2.33 -8.80 13.16
CA PHE A 167 -0.93 -8.42 12.97
C PHE A 167 -0.08 -8.26 14.26
N GLU A 168 -0.45 -8.89 15.38
CA GLU A 168 0.32 -8.78 16.64
C GLU A 168 1.78 -9.21 16.49
N ASP A 169 2.04 -10.33 15.79
CA ASP A 169 3.42 -10.80 15.55
C ASP A 169 4.23 -9.79 14.71
N LEU A 170 3.60 -9.16 13.72
CA LEU A 170 4.22 -8.11 12.91
C LEU A 170 4.47 -6.85 13.74
N ARG A 171 3.54 -6.46 14.62
CA ARG A 171 3.69 -5.33 15.53
C ARG A 171 4.87 -5.54 16.48
N VAL A 172 4.97 -6.72 17.10
CA VAL A 172 6.10 -7.11 17.95
C VAL A 172 7.40 -7.03 17.14
N TYR A 173 7.43 -7.59 15.92
CA TYR A 173 8.60 -7.54 15.04
C TYR A 173 9.06 -6.10 14.77
N LEU A 174 8.14 -5.19 14.46
CA LEU A 174 8.46 -3.78 14.20
C LEU A 174 9.05 -3.10 15.43
N THR A 175 8.46 -3.29 16.62
CA THR A 175 8.97 -2.68 17.86
C THR A 175 10.30 -3.25 18.35
N ALA A 176 10.64 -4.48 17.97
CA ALA A 176 11.91 -5.12 18.32
C ALA A 176 13.06 -4.77 17.34
N SER A 177 12.74 -4.12 16.22
CA SER A 177 13.69 -3.76 15.16
C SER A 177 14.15 -2.30 15.22
N ASP A 178 13.61 -1.50 16.16
CA ASP A 178 14.02 -0.13 16.51
C ASP A 178 15.17 -0.11 17.54
#